data_AF-A0AAX2H0B0-F1
#
_entry.id   AF-A0AAX2H0B0-F1
#
_cell.length_a   1.000
_cell.length_b   1.000
_cell.length_c   1.000
_cell.angle_alpha   90.00
_cell.angle_beta   90.00
_cell.angle_gamma   90.00
#
_symmetry.space_group_name_H-M   'P 1'
#
loop_
_entity.id
_entity.type
_entity.pdbx_description
1 polymer ?
#
loop_
_entity_poly.entity_id
_entity_poly.type
_entity_poly.pdbx_seq_one_letter_code
_entity_poly.pdbx_strand_id
1 'polypeptide(L)'
;MIEKFQYFSSNGIFLDVNLDINSKEDYLFKNNPETEISKFYQAQSSGIKWIFNQKTITIHRKNTIISGYPFPNLEKVLIIYHNKALIYNQDGKLLLEINPPDTYLSELAKKMRNKLYFNSYSIYFPAWIKKNNHLIMQIQINYNQNWYELRELDCETGSLGNVTGEGMR
;
A
#
# COMPACT_ATOMS: atom_id res chain seq x y z
N MET A 1 18.23 -0.44 -8.44
CA MET A 1 17.46 -0.78 -7.24
C MET A 1 17.52 0.34 -6.24
N ILE A 2 16.44 0.54 -5.52
CA ILE A 2 16.35 1.48 -4.40
C ILE A 2 17.37 1.08 -3.32
N GLU A 3 18.22 2.02 -2.94
CA GLU A 3 19.32 1.83 -2.00
C GLU A 3 18.89 2.07 -0.54
N LYS A 4 17.93 2.98 -0.35
CA LYS A 4 17.36 3.33 0.95
C LYS A 4 15.92 3.79 0.78
N PHE A 5 15.04 3.43 1.69
CA PHE A 5 13.67 3.93 1.75
C PHE A 5 13.34 4.41 3.16
N GLN A 6 12.72 5.59 3.26
CA GLN A 6 12.41 6.21 4.55
C GLN A 6 11.03 6.85 4.52
N TYR A 7 10.34 6.73 5.63
CA TYR A 7 9.21 7.55 5.99
C TYR A 7 9.69 8.83 6.69
N PHE A 8 9.00 9.94 6.50
CA PHE A 8 9.24 11.15 7.28
C PHE A 8 7.95 11.91 7.59
N SER A 9 7.91 12.56 8.75
CA SER A 9 6.73 13.29 9.23
C SER A 9 7.00 14.79 9.34
N SER A 10 5.92 15.56 9.36
CA SER A 10 5.97 17.02 9.54
C SER A 10 6.56 17.48 10.89
N ASN A 11 6.60 16.61 11.91
CA ASN A 11 7.26 16.88 13.18
C ASN A 11 8.75 16.43 13.21
N GLY A 12 9.34 16.10 12.06
CA GLY A 12 10.78 15.84 11.93
C GLY A 12 11.22 14.42 12.32
N ILE A 13 10.29 13.46 12.44
CA ILE A 13 10.61 12.05 12.67
C ILE A 13 10.93 11.40 11.31
N PHE A 14 11.97 10.58 11.29
CA PHE A 14 12.34 9.75 10.14
C PHE A 14 12.36 8.28 10.57
N LEU A 15 11.80 7.42 9.74
CA LEU A 15 11.77 5.97 9.99
C LEU A 15 12.34 5.24 8.77
N ASP A 16 13.43 4.51 8.99
CA ASP A 16 14.08 3.70 7.96
C ASP A 16 13.30 2.40 7.75
N VAL A 17 13.09 2.03 6.48
CA VAL A 17 12.49 0.74 6.13
C VAL A 17 13.60 -0.26 5.86
N ASN A 18 13.53 -1.42 6.50
CA ASN A 18 14.42 -2.54 6.19
C ASN A 18 14.09 -3.10 4.79
N LEU A 19 15.08 -3.09 3.90
CA LEU A 19 14.96 -3.59 2.52
C LEU A 19 15.55 -5.00 2.33
N ASP A 20 15.95 -5.69 3.41
CA ASP A 20 16.41 -7.08 3.34
C ASP A 20 15.24 -8.07 3.26
N ILE A 21 14.95 -8.52 2.03
CA ILE A 21 13.89 -9.48 1.69
C ILE A 21 14.10 -10.85 2.36
N ASN A 22 15.34 -11.18 2.73
CA ASN A 22 15.69 -12.45 3.35
C ASN A 22 15.69 -12.38 4.89
N SER A 23 15.41 -11.21 5.46
CA SER A 23 15.25 -11.10 6.91
C SER A 23 14.08 -11.98 7.36
N LYS A 24 14.35 -12.86 8.34
CA LYS A 24 13.38 -13.83 8.88
C LYS A 24 12.17 -13.17 9.55
N GLU A 25 12.24 -11.86 9.79
CA GLU A 25 11.15 -11.05 10.30
C GLU A 25 10.35 -10.53 9.12
N ASP A 26 9.35 -11.33 8.72
CA ASP A 26 8.10 -10.85 8.12
C ASP A 26 8.29 -9.63 7.21
N TYR A 27 9.03 -9.80 6.10
CA TYR A 27 9.37 -8.72 5.17
C TYR A 27 8.16 -7.86 4.79
N LEU A 28 6.92 -8.38 4.92
CA LEU A 28 5.67 -7.61 4.77
C LEU A 28 4.51 -7.89 5.73
N PHE A 29 4.73 -8.52 6.88
CA PHE A 29 3.62 -8.86 7.80
C PHE A 29 3.67 -8.18 9.18
N LYS A 30 4.77 -7.52 9.57
CA LYS A 30 4.91 -6.95 10.93
C LYS A 30 5.61 -5.60 11.05
N ASN A 31 5.62 -4.77 10.01
CA ASN A 31 5.93 -3.35 10.21
C ASN A 31 4.72 -2.61 10.81
N ASN A 32 4.29 -3.09 11.98
CA ASN A 32 3.50 -2.34 12.93
C ASN A 32 4.23 -2.36 14.28
N PRO A 33 5.33 -1.59 14.46
CA PRO A 33 5.72 -1.15 15.79
C PRO A 33 4.68 -0.10 16.19
N GLU A 34 3.66 -0.55 16.92
CA GLU A 34 2.52 0.26 17.40
C GLU A 34 2.93 1.56 18.12
N THR A 35 4.21 1.73 18.48
CA THR A 35 4.74 2.87 19.24
C THR A 35 5.46 3.94 18.42
N GLU A 36 6.14 3.61 17.31
CA GLU A 36 6.77 4.62 16.43
C GLU A 36 5.86 5.01 15.25
N ILE A 37 5.12 4.04 14.71
CA ILE A 37 4.16 4.27 13.64
C ILE A 37 2.93 5.07 14.13
N SER A 38 2.50 4.89 15.38
CA SER A 38 1.40 5.71 15.93
C SER A 38 1.79 7.19 16.05
N LYS A 39 3.03 7.51 16.46
CA LYS A 39 3.56 8.89 16.46
C LYS A 39 3.66 9.46 15.04
N PHE A 40 4.01 8.60 14.07
CA PHE A 40 4.05 8.97 12.66
C PHE A 40 2.66 9.27 12.10
N TYR A 41 1.66 8.46 12.41
CA TYR A 41 0.26 8.68 12.01
C TYR A 41 -0.45 9.79 12.79
N GLN A 42 0.05 10.16 13.98
CA GLN A 42 -0.38 11.36 14.70
C GLN A 42 0.09 12.67 14.03
N ALA A 43 1.08 12.60 13.12
CA ALA A 43 1.50 13.79 12.39
C ALA A 43 0.40 14.22 11.40
N GLN A 44 0.13 15.53 11.34
CA GLN A 44 -0.86 16.09 10.39
C GLN A 44 -0.49 15.85 8.93
N SER A 45 0.81 15.65 8.65
CA SER A 45 1.33 15.34 7.32
C SER A 45 2.53 14.41 7.44
N SER A 46 2.64 13.49 6.49
CA SER A 46 3.81 12.63 6.32
C SER A 46 4.08 12.31 4.86
N GLY A 47 5.32 11.92 4.57
CA GLY A 47 5.81 11.63 3.25
C GLY A 47 6.75 10.44 3.25
N ILE A 48 7.20 10.11 2.05
CA ILE A 48 8.19 9.07 1.81
C ILE A 48 9.33 9.63 0.97
N LYS A 49 10.51 9.08 1.15
CA LYS A 49 11.64 9.36 0.29
C LYS A 49 12.49 8.11 0.11
N TRP A 50 13.19 8.03 -1.00
CA TRP A 50 14.10 6.94 -1.28
C TRP A 50 15.30 7.40 -2.09
N ILE A 51 16.36 6.59 -2.06
CA ILE A 51 17.62 6.85 -2.74
C ILE A 51 17.74 5.88 -3.92
N PHE A 52 18.03 6.42 -5.11
CA PHE A 52 18.35 5.66 -6.30
C PHE A 52 19.41 6.41 -7.11
N ASN A 53 20.53 5.76 -7.45
CA ASN A 53 21.60 6.36 -8.23
C ASN A 53 22.09 7.69 -7.62
N GLN A 54 22.33 7.70 -6.30
CA GLN A 54 22.74 8.87 -5.52
C GLN A 54 21.75 10.05 -5.53
N LYS A 55 20.56 9.89 -6.12
CA LYS A 55 19.48 10.89 -6.10
C LYS A 55 18.49 10.55 -5.00
N THR A 56 18.03 11.57 -4.30
CA THR A 56 16.91 11.45 -3.35
C THR A 56 15.61 11.80 -4.06
N ILE A 57 14.70 10.84 -4.13
CA ILE A 57 13.33 11.04 -4.59
C ILE A 57 12.46 11.26 -3.36
N THR A 58 11.58 12.26 -3.38
CA THR A 58 10.70 12.60 -2.26
C THR A 58 9.27 12.79 -2.73
N ILE A 59 8.32 12.13 -2.08
CA ILE A 59 6.89 12.34 -2.29
C ILE A 59 6.27 12.77 -0.96
N HIS A 60 5.65 13.95 -0.97
CA HIS A 60 4.98 14.54 0.19
C HIS A 60 3.79 15.37 -0.27
N ARG A 61 2.78 15.48 0.60
CA ARG A 61 1.65 16.39 0.37
C ARG A 61 1.20 16.96 1.70
N LYS A 62 0.98 18.28 1.74
CA LYS A 62 0.48 18.96 2.93
C LYS A 62 -0.87 18.38 3.37
N ASN A 63 -1.04 18.21 4.66
CA ASN A 63 -2.23 17.66 5.32
C ASN A 63 -2.64 16.29 4.77
N THR A 64 -1.67 15.48 4.37
CA THR A 64 -1.89 14.14 3.82
C THR A 64 -0.84 13.20 4.39
N ILE A 65 -1.29 12.00 4.74
CA ILE A 65 -0.41 10.89 5.12
C ILE A 65 -0.17 10.08 3.85
N ILE A 66 1.11 9.86 3.53
CA ILE A 66 1.52 9.08 2.38
C ILE A 66 2.19 7.81 2.89
N SER A 67 1.64 6.67 2.50
CA SER A 67 2.21 5.35 2.75
C SER A 67 2.94 4.85 1.51
N GLY A 68 4.07 4.17 1.68
CA GLY A 68 4.90 3.74 0.56
C GLY A 68 5.53 2.37 0.78
N TYR A 69 5.41 1.51 -0.22
CA TYR A 69 5.73 0.09 -0.13
C TYR A 69 6.66 -0.29 -1.28
N PRO A 70 7.97 -0.35 -1.04
CA PRO A 70 8.93 -0.84 -2.02
C PRO A 70 8.59 -2.26 -2.46
N PHE A 71 8.84 -2.56 -3.73
CA PHE A 71 8.65 -3.90 -4.26
C PHE A 71 9.87 -4.76 -3.89
N PRO A 72 9.75 -6.09 -3.82
CA PRO A 72 10.85 -6.99 -3.47
C PRO A 72 12.05 -6.82 -4.40
N ASN A 73 11.83 -6.59 -5.70
CA ASN A 73 12.95 -6.32 -6.63
C ASN A 73 13.58 -4.92 -6.44
N LEU A 74 12.98 -4.06 -5.60
CA LEU A 74 13.41 -2.70 -5.31
C LEU A 74 13.48 -1.80 -6.55
N GLU A 75 12.70 -2.10 -7.59
CA GLU A 75 12.65 -1.29 -8.83
C GLU A 75 11.43 -0.36 -8.89
N LYS A 76 10.45 -0.63 -8.02
CA LYS A 76 9.17 0.06 -7.96
C LYS A 76 8.76 0.33 -6.51
N VAL A 77 7.86 1.30 -6.35
CA VAL A 77 7.22 1.65 -5.08
C VAL A 77 5.73 1.81 -5.30
N LEU A 78 4.92 1.09 -4.53
CA LEU A 78 3.48 1.39 -4.41
C LEU A 78 3.31 2.49 -3.39
N ILE A 79 2.60 3.55 -3.77
CA ILE A 79 2.31 4.70 -2.93
C ILE A 79 0.80 4.79 -2.75
N ILE A 80 0.35 4.88 -1.50
CA ILE A 80 -1.06 5.02 -1.16
C ILE A 80 -1.25 6.33 -0.40
N TYR A 81 -2.23 7.12 -0.81
CA TYR A 81 -2.68 8.29 -0.06
C TYR A 81 -4.15 8.62 -0.40
N HIS A 82 -4.91 9.05 0.60
CA HIS A 82 -6.38 9.21 0.50
C HIS A 82 -7.03 7.92 -0.04
N ASN A 83 -7.49 7.93 -1.29
CA ASN A 83 -8.08 6.78 -2.00
C ASN A 83 -7.33 6.43 -3.29
N LYS A 84 -6.10 6.96 -3.46
CA LYS A 84 -5.26 6.70 -4.62
C LYS A 84 -4.18 5.70 -4.27
N ALA A 85 -3.93 4.77 -5.18
CA ALA A 85 -2.84 3.83 -5.13
C ALA A 85 -2.07 3.95 -6.44
N LEU A 86 -0.78 4.32 -6.37
CA LEU A 86 0.05 4.68 -7.51
C LEU A 86 1.35 3.88 -7.49
N ILE A 87 1.77 3.37 -8.63
CA ILE A 87 3.07 2.69 -8.77
C ILE A 87 4.04 3.64 -9.44
N TYR A 88 5.16 3.89 -8.77
CA TYR A 88 6.29 4.66 -9.28
C TYR A 88 7.46 3.72 -9.54
N ASN A 89 8.30 4.04 -10.52
CA ASN A 89 9.61 3.39 -10.64
C ASN A 89 10.60 3.98 -9.61
N GLN A 90 11.77 3.34 -9.50
CA GLN A 90 12.88 3.77 -8.64
C GLN A 90 13.40 5.20 -8.93
N ASP A 91 13.17 5.75 -10.12
CA ASP A 91 13.51 7.14 -10.47
C ASP A 91 12.46 8.17 -10.03
N GLY A 92 11.33 7.75 -9.45
CA GLY A 92 10.25 8.66 -9.08
C GLY A 92 9.31 9.05 -10.21
N LYS A 93 9.35 8.34 -11.34
CA LYS A 93 8.38 8.48 -12.43
C LYS A 93 7.14 7.63 -12.13
N LEU A 94 5.97 8.24 -12.22
CA LEU A 94 4.68 7.53 -12.16
C LEU A 94 4.59 6.57 -13.34
N LEU A 95 4.36 5.29 -13.05
CA LEU A 95 4.11 4.26 -14.06
C LEU A 95 2.61 4.03 -14.23
N LEU A 96 1.87 3.97 -13.12
CA LEU A 96 0.49 3.48 -13.13
C LEU A 96 -0.33 4.01 -11.95
N GLU A 97 -1.63 4.23 -12.19
CA GLU A 97 -2.65 4.43 -11.15
C GLU A 97 -3.53 3.17 -11.06
N ILE A 98 -3.67 2.63 -9.85
CA ILE A 98 -4.51 1.46 -9.57
C ILE A 98 -5.92 1.96 -9.34
N ASN A 99 -6.82 1.52 -10.21
CA ASN A 99 -8.24 1.77 -10.06
C ASN A 99 -8.88 0.65 -9.24
N PRO A 100 -9.91 0.96 -8.43
CA PRO A 100 -10.75 -0.06 -7.81
C PRO A 100 -11.41 -0.90 -8.91
N PRO A 101 -11.93 -2.09 -8.57
CA PRO A 101 -12.63 -2.89 -9.55
C PRO A 101 -14.00 -2.26 -9.83
N ASP A 102 -14.41 -2.24 -11.10
CA ASP A 102 -15.75 -1.79 -11.51
C ASP A 102 -16.87 -2.69 -10.94
N THR A 103 -16.50 -3.90 -10.52
CA THR A 103 -17.42 -4.89 -9.97
C THR A 103 -16.84 -5.59 -8.73
N TYR A 104 -17.73 -5.87 -7.78
CA TYR A 104 -17.42 -6.68 -6.62
C TYR A 104 -17.31 -8.14 -7.03
N LEU A 105 -16.22 -8.80 -6.65
CA LEU A 105 -16.04 -10.22 -6.91
C LEU A 105 -16.39 -11.09 -5.70
N SER A 106 -16.29 -10.52 -4.50
CA SER A 106 -16.56 -11.20 -3.24
C SER A 106 -18.03 -11.62 -3.09
N GLU A 107 -18.28 -12.81 -2.52
CA GLU A 107 -19.64 -13.33 -2.31
C GLU A 107 -20.37 -12.54 -1.21
N LEU A 108 -19.65 -12.11 -0.17
CA LEU A 108 -20.22 -11.24 0.86
C LEU A 108 -20.68 -9.90 0.27
N ALA A 109 -19.89 -9.30 -0.62
CA ALA A 109 -20.25 -8.06 -1.30
C ALA A 109 -21.53 -8.22 -2.13
N LYS A 110 -21.61 -9.30 -2.92
CA LYS A 110 -22.78 -9.60 -3.75
C LYS A 110 -24.05 -9.74 -2.92
N LYS A 111 -23.98 -10.39 -1.75
CA LYS A 111 -25.11 -10.53 -0.82
C LYS A 111 -25.53 -9.19 -0.19
N MET A 112 -24.57 -8.29 0.02
CA MET A 112 -24.81 -6.98 0.65
C MET A 112 -25.25 -5.88 -0.32
N ARG A 113 -25.15 -6.13 -1.64
CA ARG A 113 -25.46 -5.18 -2.72
C ARG A 113 -26.80 -4.44 -2.57
N ASN A 114 -27.82 -5.11 -2.05
CA ASN A 114 -29.17 -4.52 -1.92
C ASN A 114 -29.32 -3.60 -0.68
N LYS A 115 -28.32 -3.54 0.21
CA LYS A 115 -28.40 -2.78 1.47
C LYS A 115 -27.51 -1.54 1.51
N LEU A 116 -26.64 -1.32 0.53
CA LEU A 116 -25.58 -0.31 0.62
C LEU A 116 -25.35 0.40 -0.73
N TYR A 117 -25.39 1.74 -0.69
CA TYR A 117 -24.91 2.60 -1.79
C TYR A 117 -23.38 2.69 -1.71
N PHE A 118 -22.69 1.89 -2.50
CA PHE A 118 -21.23 1.85 -2.54
C PHE A 118 -20.68 2.96 -3.44
N ASN A 119 -20.71 4.20 -2.94
CA ASN A 119 -20.22 5.36 -3.69
C ASN A 119 -18.78 5.76 -3.32
N SER A 120 -18.17 5.04 -2.38
CA SER A 120 -16.83 5.32 -1.90
C SER A 120 -16.06 4.04 -1.60
N TYR A 121 -14.82 3.98 -2.08
CA TYR A 121 -13.85 2.95 -1.76
C TYR A 121 -12.57 3.58 -1.22
N SER A 122 -11.78 2.79 -0.53
CA SER A 122 -10.43 3.15 -0.11
C SER A 122 -9.51 1.95 -0.21
N ILE A 123 -8.30 2.15 -0.71
CA ILE A 123 -7.27 1.11 -0.82
C ILE A 123 -6.33 1.22 0.38
N TYR A 124 -6.09 0.11 1.06
CA TYR A 124 -5.27 0.03 2.27
C TYR A 124 -4.43 -1.24 2.32
N PHE A 125 -3.52 -1.27 3.31
CA PHE A 125 -2.82 -2.46 3.80
C PHE A 125 -2.27 -3.38 2.70
N PRO A 126 -1.45 -2.86 1.77
CA PRO A 126 -0.76 -3.74 0.83
C PRO A 126 0.22 -4.63 1.61
N ALA A 127 0.19 -5.92 1.31
CA ALA A 127 1.06 -6.92 1.89
C ALA A 127 1.55 -7.85 0.78
N TRP A 128 2.84 -8.20 0.79
CA TRP A 128 3.34 -9.26 -0.07
C TRP A 128 3.16 -10.59 0.65
N ILE A 129 2.43 -11.50 0.02
CA ILE A 129 2.05 -12.79 0.60
C ILE A 129 2.58 -13.92 -0.29
N LYS A 130 2.97 -15.04 0.32
CA LYS A 130 3.42 -16.21 -0.44
C LYS A 130 2.20 -17.07 -0.79
N LYS A 131 1.94 -17.27 -2.08
CA LYS A 131 0.89 -18.14 -2.62
C LYS A 131 1.48 -19.06 -3.67
N ASN A 132 1.30 -20.38 -3.51
CA ASN A 132 1.82 -21.39 -4.43
C ASN A 132 3.32 -21.23 -4.75
N ASN A 133 4.14 -20.93 -3.74
CA ASN A 133 5.57 -20.61 -3.88
C ASN A 133 5.94 -19.33 -4.64
N HIS A 134 4.96 -18.52 -5.04
CA HIS A 134 5.19 -17.19 -5.62
C HIS A 134 4.82 -16.10 -4.62
N LEU A 135 5.55 -14.99 -4.68
CA LEU A 135 5.22 -13.79 -3.90
C LEU A 135 4.25 -12.94 -4.72
N ILE A 136 3.08 -12.65 -4.15
CA ILE A 136 2.06 -11.81 -4.77
C ILE A 136 1.76 -10.61 -3.88
N MET A 137 1.40 -9.47 -4.49
CA MET A 137 0.89 -8.36 -3.70
C MET A 137 -0.60 -8.57 -3.46
N GLN A 138 -1.00 -8.53 -2.20
CA GLN A 138 -2.39 -8.46 -1.78
C GLN A 138 -2.67 -7.02 -1.32
N ILE A 139 -3.81 -6.46 -1.69
CA ILE A 139 -4.28 -5.17 -1.19
C ILE A 139 -5.68 -5.29 -0.61
N GLN A 140 -5.99 -4.46 0.38
CA GLN A 140 -7.32 -4.36 0.95
C GLN A 140 -8.11 -3.23 0.28
N ILE A 141 -9.34 -3.53 -0.12
CA ILE A 141 -10.28 -2.55 -0.68
C ILE A 141 -11.45 -2.46 0.29
N ASN A 142 -11.55 -1.33 0.97
CA ASN A 142 -12.65 -1.02 1.86
C ASN A 142 -13.77 -0.35 1.09
N TYR A 143 -15.00 -0.74 1.40
CA TYR A 143 -16.20 -0.18 0.82
C TYR A 143 -17.13 0.25 1.94
N ASN A 144 -17.63 1.50 1.86
CA ASN A 144 -18.55 2.08 2.84
C ASN A 144 -18.10 1.90 4.32
N GLN A 145 -16.79 1.87 4.55
CA GLN A 145 -16.11 1.78 5.86
C GLN A 145 -16.35 0.51 6.69
N ASN A 146 -17.38 -0.29 6.38
CA ASN A 146 -17.80 -1.44 7.20
C ASN A 146 -17.46 -2.80 6.58
N TRP A 147 -17.10 -2.84 5.31
CA TRP A 147 -16.79 -4.07 4.59
C TRP A 147 -15.51 -3.93 3.76
N TYR A 148 -14.80 -5.02 3.59
CA TYR A 148 -13.61 -5.07 2.75
C TYR A 148 -13.42 -6.40 2.04
N GLU A 149 -12.73 -6.36 0.90
CA GLU A 149 -12.14 -7.53 0.24
C GLU A 149 -10.63 -7.35 0.12
N LEU A 150 -9.93 -8.47 0.24
CA LEU A 150 -8.51 -8.60 -0.04
C LEU A 150 -8.36 -9.13 -1.47
N ARG A 151 -7.61 -8.42 -2.30
CA ARG A 151 -7.45 -8.70 -3.73
C ARG A 151 -5.99 -8.86 -4.08
N GLU A 152 -5.71 -9.78 -4.99
CA GLU A 152 -4.40 -9.83 -5.66
C GLU A 152 -4.25 -8.58 -6.53
N LEU A 153 -3.08 -7.94 -6.48
CA LEU A 153 -2.71 -6.86 -7.37
C LEU A 153 -1.66 -7.36 -8.36
N ASP A 154 -2.02 -7.31 -9.65
CA ASP A 154 -1.03 -7.38 -10.71
C ASP A 154 -0.22 -6.08 -10.71
N CYS A 155 1.06 -6.22 -10.37
CA CYS A 155 2.01 -5.14 -10.18
C CYS A 155 2.53 -4.52 -11.49
N GLU A 156 2.33 -5.19 -12.62
CA GLU A 156 2.67 -4.68 -13.94
C GLU A 156 1.49 -3.93 -14.56
N THR A 157 0.29 -4.50 -14.43
CA THR A 157 -0.92 -3.95 -15.08
C THR A 157 -1.80 -3.11 -14.16
N GLY A 158 -1.56 -3.17 -12.84
CA GLY A 158 -2.40 -2.53 -11.80
C GLY A 158 -3.78 -3.16 -11.65
N SER A 159 -4.02 -4.28 -12.33
CA SER A 159 -5.30 -4.95 -12.32
C SER A 159 -5.51 -5.70 -11.02
N LEU A 160 -6.75 -5.69 -10.55
CA LEU A 160 -7.15 -6.39 -9.33
C LEU A 160 -7.70 -7.78 -9.67
N GLY A 161 -6.92 -8.79 -9.34
CA GLY A 161 -7.20 -10.20 -9.61
C GLY A 161 -8.15 -10.82 -8.60
N ASN A 162 -7.85 -12.05 -8.18
CA ASN A 162 -8.75 -12.86 -7.37
C ASN A 162 -9.00 -12.28 -5.98
N VAL A 163 -10.16 -12.59 -5.42
CA VAL A 163 -10.44 -12.40 -4.00
C VAL A 163 -9.65 -13.43 -3.20
N THR A 164 -8.93 -12.95 -2.20
CA THR A 164 -8.09 -13.78 -1.31
C THR A 164 -8.58 -13.74 0.14
N GLY A 165 -9.53 -12.87 0.45
CA GLY A 165 -10.20 -12.77 1.74
C GLY A 165 -11.26 -11.69 1.71
N GLU A 166 -12.14 -11.68 2.70
CA GLU A 166 -13.18 -10.68 2.87
C GLU A 166 -13.56 -10.59 4.35
N GLY A 167 -14.12 -9.44 4.76
CA GLY A 167 -14.53 -9.27 6.14
C GLY A 167 -15.36 -8.01 6.36
N MET A 168 -15.93 -7.93 7.57
CA MET A 168 -16.58 -6.72 8.08
C MET A 168 -15.73 -6.14 9.21
N ARG A 169 -15.72 -4.82 9.33
CA ARG A 169 -15.12 -4.11 10.46
C ARG A 169 -16.13 -3.95 11.59
#